data_AF-A0A5S4UDI3-F1
#
_entry.id   AF-A0A5S4UDI3-F1
#
_cell.length_a   1.000
_cell.length_b   1.000
_cell.length_c   1.000
_cell.angle_alpha   90.00
_cell.angle_beta   90.00
_cell.angle_gamma   90.00
#
_symmetry.space_group_name_H-M   'P 1'
#
loop_
_entity.id
_entity.type
_entity.pdbx_description
1 polymer ?
#
loop_
_entity_poly.entity_id
_entity_poly.type
_entity_poly.pdbx_seq_one_letter_code
_entity_poly.pdbx_strand_id
1 'polypeptide(L)'
;MPNKKELAMLEKVFACEIRGASFQSKSKLAAKLVSDGLLEHRMESQQSWFGLMTWEHYVLTRAGRMVCSESCKKDAGGSSV
;
A
#
# COMPACT_ATOMS: atom_id res chain seq x y z
N MET A 1 -8.90 10.16 9.70
CA MET A 1 -8.54 10.29 8.28
C MET A 1 -7.03 10.36 8.16
N PRO A 2 -6.40 9.67 7.19
CA PRO A 2 -4.96 9.66 7.05
C PRO A 2 -4.41 11.01 6.61
N ASN A 3 -3.21 11.34 7.06
CA ASN A 3 -2.49 12.55 6.65
C ASN A 3 -1.81 12.38 5.27
N LYS A 4 -1.27 13.46 4.71
CA LYS A 4 -0.62 13.44 3.38
C LYS A 4 0.49 12.39 3.23
N LYS A 5 1.28 12.13 4.29
CA LYS A 5 2.37 11.15 4.24
C LYS A 5 1.83 9.72 4.25
N GLU A 6 0.81 9.48 5.05
CA GLU A 6 0.08 8.20 5.10
C GLU A 6 -0.55 7.90 3.75
N LEU A 7 -1.21 8.91 3.16
CA LEU A 7 -1.82 8.78 1.85
C LEU A 7 -0.81 8.42 0.76
N ALA A 8 0.29 9.17 0.69
CA ALA A 8 1.37 8.93 -0.27
C ALA A 8 2.00 7.54 -0.12
N MET A 9 2.00 6.97 1.09
CA MET A 9 2.45 5.59 1.31
C MET A 9 1.43 4.58 0.77
N LEU A 10 0.14 4.78 1.06
CA LEU A 10 -0.92 3.90 0.55
C LEU A 10 -0.97 3.92 -0.99
N GLU A 11 -0.78 5.09 -1.61
CA GLU A 11 -0.67 5.22 -3.08
C GLU A 11 0.54 4.50 -3.66
N LYS A 12 1.69 4.51 -2.97
CA LYS A 12 2.87 3.73 -3.39
C LYS A 12 2.61 2.23 -3.32
N VAL A 13 1.96 1.76 -2.26
CA VAL A 13 1.56 0.36 -2.13
C VAL A 13 0.62 -0.02 -3.28
N PHE A 14 -0.38 0.82 -3.55
CA PHE A 14 -1.32 0.62 -4.66
C PHE A 14 -0.61 0.54 -6.02
N ALA A 15 0.32 1.46 -6.28
CA ALA A 15 1.09 1.48 -7.52
C ALA A 15 1.97 0.23 -7.68
N CYS A 16 2.54 -0.28 -6.59
CA CYS A 16 3.28 -1.54 -6.58
C CYS A 16 2.37 -2.73 -6.92
N GLU A 17 1.19 -2.83 -6.30
CA GLU A 17 0.22 -3.90 -6.59
C GLU A 17 -0.20 -3.92 -8.07
N ILE A 18 -0.52 -2.76 -8.67
CA ILE A 18 -0.88 -2.67 -10.10
C ILE A 18 0.27 -3.16 -10.99
N ARG A 19 1.51 -2.89 -10.60
CA ARG A 19 2.71 -3.29 -11.35
C ARG A 19 3.11 -4.75 -11.11
N GLY A 20 2.40 -5.48 -10.23
CA GLY A 20 2.80 -6.82 -9.80
C GLY A 20 4.11 -6.83 -9.01
N ALA A 21 4.46 -5.71 -8.38
CA ALA A 21 5.67 -5.57 -7.58
C ALA A 21 5.34 -5.62 -6.08
N SER A 22 6.26 -6.18 -5.29
CA SER A 22 6.14 -6.18 -3.82
C SER A 22 6.55 -4.83 -3.24
N PHE A 23 5.71 -4.23 -2.39
CA PHE A 23 6.09 -3.04 -1.63
C PHE A 23 6.72 -3.44 -0.29
N GLN A 24 7.98 -3.10 -0.09
CA GLN A 24 8.71 -3.37 1.15
C GLN A 24 9.03 -2.07 1.89
N SER A 25 8.89 -2.07 3.20
CA SER A 25 9.24 -0.92 4.03
C SER A 25 9.57 -1.34 5.46
N LYS A 26 10.63 -0.73 6.02
CA LYS A 26 10.94 -0.80 7.46
C LYS A 26 10.45 0.43 8.22
N SER A 27 9.63 1.27 7.58
CA SER A 27 9.20 2.53 8.17
C SER A 27 8.20 2.30 9.31
N LYS A 28 8.31 3.09 10.39
CA LYS A 28 7.31 3.13 11.46
C LYS A 28 5.92 3.52 10.94
N LEU A 29 5.87 4.24 9.81
CA LEU A 29 4.63 4.64 9.15
C LEU A 29 3.89 3.43 8.57
N ALA A 30 4.58 2.50 7.94
CA ALA A 30 3.96 1.27 7.43
C ALA A 30 3.39 0.43 8.58
N ALA A 31 4.15 0.27 9.68
CA ALA A 31 3.67 -0.43 10.87
C ALA A 31 2.43 0.24 11.48
N LYS A 32 2.40 1.59 11.54
CA LYS A 32 1.21 2.33 11.96
C LYS A 32 0.02 2.04 11.06
N LEU A 33 0.18 2.09 9.73
CA LEU A 33 -0.90 1.83 8.78
C LEU A 33 -1.42 0.39 8.83
N VAL A 34 -0.58 -0.57 9.26
CA VAL A 34 -1.04 -1.92 9.61
C VAL A 34 -1.89 -1.90 10.87
N SER A 35 -1.44 -1.22 11.93
CA SER A 35 -2.23 -1.06 13.16
C SER A 35 -3.56 -0.34 12.93
N ASP A 36 -3.60 0.59 11.98
CA ASP A 36 -4.80 1.34 11.59
C ASP A 36 -5.72 0.50 10.66
N GLY A 37 -5.33 -0.73 10.29
CA GLY A 37 -6.11 -1.63 9.43
C GLY A 37 -6.16 -1.23 7.95
N LEU A 38 -5.27 -0.34 7.50
CA LEU A 38 -5.20 0.15 6.12
C LEU A 38 -4.22 -0.65 5.27
N LEU A 39 -3.19 -1.22 5.91
CA LEU A 39 -2.26 -2.16 5.29
C LEU A 39 -2.33 -3.52 6.00
N GLU A 40 -1.91 -4.54 5.28
CA GLU A 40 -1.63 -5.87 5.81
C GLU A 40 -0.17 -6.19 5.53
N HIS A 41 0.57 -6.62 6.55
CA HIS A 41 1.93 -7.15 6.38
C HIS A 41 1.82 -8.63 6.05
N ARG A 42 2.48 -9.05 4.97
CA ARG A 42 2.49 -10.44 4.52
C ARG A 42 3.91 -10.94 4.37
N MET A 43 4.07 -12.22 4.66
CA MET A 43 5.25 -12.99 4.35
C MET A 43 4.89 -13.99 3.26
N GLU A 44 5.56 -13.89 2.12
CA GLU A 44 5.40 -14.82 1.01
C GLU A 44 6.61 -15.71 0.89
N SER A 45 6.40 -16.90 0.33
CA SER A 45 7.45 -17.87 0.08
C SER A 45 7.19 -18.54 -1.25
N GLN A 46 8.20 -18.59 -2.10
CA GLN A 46 8.13 -19.21 -3.40
C GLN A 46 9.34 -20.10 -3.64
N GLN A 47 9.08 -21.33 -4.07
CA GLN A 47 10.13 -22.23 -4.53
C GLN A 47 10.68 -21.71 -5.87
N SER A 48 11.99 -21.52 -5.93
CA SER A 48 12.70 -21.10 -7.15
C SER A 48 13.82 -22.10 -7.48
N TRP A 49 14.47 -21.92 -8.64
CA TRP A 49 15.67 -22.67 -9.00
C TRP A 49 16.81 -22.51 -7.97
N PHE A 50 16.83 -21.37 -7.26
CA PHE A 50 17.83 -21.04 -6.25
C PHE A 50 17.44 -21.51 -4.83
N GLY A 51 16.36 -22.29 -4.70
CA GLY A 51 15.80 -22.72 -3.42
C GLY A 51 14.57 -21.92 -3.02
N LEU A 52 14.17 -22.06 -1.76
CA LEU A 52 13.01 -21.37 -1.19
C LEU A 52 13.36 -19.90 -0.97
N MET A 53 12.74 -19.01 -1.73
CA MET A 53 12.82 -17.57 -1.49
C MET A 53 11.66 -17.14 -0.60
N THR A 54 11.97 -16.39 0.45
CA THR A 54 10.99 -15.81 1.36
C THR A 54 11.16 -14.30 1.39
N TRP A 55 10.08 -13.55 1.27
CA TRP A 55 10.11 -12.09 1.39
C TRP A 55 8.90 -11.57 2.13
N GLU A 56 9.07 -10.40 2.72
CA GLU A 56 7.99 -9.66 3.36
C GLU A 56 7.56 -8.51 2.45
N HIS A 57 6.27 -8.19 2.46
CA HIS A 57 5.75 -7.01 1.79
C HIS A 57 4.49 -6.49 2.49
N TYR A 58 4.00 -5.34 2.04
CA TYR A 58 2.72 -4.79 2.48
C TYR A 58 1.74 -4.75 1.31
N VAL A 59 0.48 -5.08 1.59
CA VAL A 59 -0.64 -4.98 0.66
C VAL A 59 -1.74 -4.13 1.24
N LEU A 60 -2.58 -3.55 0.38
CA LEU A 60 -3.72 -2.75 0.80
C LEU A 60 -4.88 -3.65 1.23
N THR A 61 -5.41 -3.37 2.42
CA THR A 61 -6.70 -3.91 2.85
C THR A 61 -7.83 -3.29 2.05
N ARG A 62 -9.05 -3.83 2.18
CA ARG A 62 -10.26 -3.20 1.60
C ARG A 62 -10.44 -1.76 2.08
N ALA A 63 -10.17 -1.49 3.36
CA ALA A 63 -10.24 -0.15 3.92
C ALA A 63 -9.17 0.79 3.33
N GLY A 64 -7.92 0.30 3.21
CA GLY A 64 -6.85 1.04 2.55
C GLY A 64 -7.18 1.46 1.12
N ARG A 65 -7.79 0.55 0.34
CA ARG A 65 -8.23 0.85 -1.04
C ARG A 65 -9.28 1.95 -1.09
N MET A 66 -10.29 1.90 -0.21
CA MET A 66 -11.34 2.94 -0.16
C MET A 66 -10.74 4.32 0.15
N VAL A 67 -9.83 4.39 1.11
CA VAL A 67 -9.13 5.63 1.49
C VAL A 67 -8.31 6.20 0.33
N CYS A 68 -7.59 5.36 -0.42
CA CYS A 68 -6.89 5.78 -1.63
C CYS A 68 -7.87 6.34 -2.68
N SER A 69 -8.97 5.63 -2.95
CA SER A 69 -9.94 6.05 -3.96
C SER A 69 -10.68 7.34 -3.61
N GLU A 70 -11.02 7.56 -2.34
CA GLU A 70 -11.67 8.80 -1.88
C GLU A 70 -10.76 10.02 -2.00
N SER A 71 -9.45 9.81 -1.92
CA SER A 71 -8.49 10.90 -2.02
C SER A 71 -8.30 11.34 -3.48
N CYS A 72 -8.31 10.41 -4.45
CA CYS A 72 -8.33 10.77 -5.87
C CYS A 72 -9.54 11.62 -6.28
N LYS A 73 -10.69 11.47 -5.61
CA LYS A 73 -11.89 12.26 -5.91
C LYS A 73 -11.77 13.72 -5.47
N LYS A 74 -10.94 14.02 -4.47
CA LYS A 74 -10.77 15.39 -3.97
C LYS A 74 -9.88 16.24 -4.88
N ASP A 75 -9.00 15.62 -5.66
CA ASP A 75 -8.14 16.31 -6.61
C ASP A 75 -8.77 16.48 -8.01
N ALA A 76 -9.87 15.76 -8.30
CA ALA A 76 -10.63 15.89 -9.54
C ALA A 76 -11.64 17.07 -9.54
N GLY A 77 -11.70 17.86 -8.45
CA GLY A 77 -12.59 19.00 -8.28
C GLY A 77 -11.95 20.36 -8.62
N GLY A 78 -11.09 20.41 -9.63
CA GLY A 78 -10.30 21.60 -9.99
C GLY A 78 -10.16 21.81 -11.50
N SER A 79 -11.25 21.66 -12.25
CA SER A 79 -11.37 22.22 -13.60
C SER A 79 -12.85 22.51 -13.87
N SER A 80 -13.33 23.62 -13.28
CA SER A 80 -14.50 24.30 -13.81
C SER A 80 -14.02 25.27 -14.88
N VAL A 81 -14.52 25.01 -16.08
CA VAL A 81 -14.74 25.86 -17.27
C VAL A 81 -14.32 27.33 -17.14
#